data_AF-A0A0F7ZM03-F1
#
_entry.id   AF-A0A0F7ZM03-F1
#
_cell.length_a   1.000
_cell.length_b   1.000
_cell.length_c   1.000
_cell.angle_alpha   90.00
_cell.angle_beta   90.00
_cell.angle_gamma   90.00
#
_symmetry.space_group_name_H-M   'P 1'
#
loop_
_entity.id
_entity.type
_entity.pdbx_description
1 polymer ?
#
loop_
_entity_poly.entity_id
_entity_poly.type
_entity_poly.pdbx_seq_one_letter_code
_entity_poly.pdbx_strand_id
1 'polypeptide(L)'
;MIQAGFPKRVVGAFGAALFLLTVLMFFKGPSKVAIGRRWSENYSILNEINNATLGFEKLLVVGLPSRTDRRDGMILQAALSDMEIGFVDGVTEPQVEEKAIPKIENADHIHGPNLGSWRGHMNAIQQVVWQNLSSALIFEDDIDWDIRLRQQLRDFALSAHALTQPLRTSADRFADPTYPGDPNGDAPPVTVADFSFDKLPQTFAPTKSPYGDDWDVLWIGHCGMHFPFQDNAIPKGRVIHLNDNTVPEREHLWTLNVPFTLKEQYPEHTRAIHHVQEGVCSLGYAVSRSGARKLLRHLGLREPTDPFDILLRFFCEGVQGMPQQPRCLTIQPSLFHHHRPVGPNKEASDIGNHGDGFRTKAQTDMVRWSVRLNAEALLNGTANYTDQYPDTQ
;
A
#
# COMPACT_ATOMS: atom_id res chain seq x y z
N MET A 1 -79.63 -24.08 -27.12
CA MET A 1 -79.68 -24.66 -25.76
C MET A 1 -78.34 -24.41 -25.08
N ILE A 2 -78.37 -23.59 -24.03
CA ILE A 2 -77.48 -23.50 -22.85
C ILE A 2 -76.83 -24.88 -22.52
N GLN A 3 -75.64 -25.09 -21.95
CA GLN A 3 -74.47 -24.34 -21.47
C GLN A 3 -73.65 -25.39 -20.70
N ALA A 4 -72.33 -25.44 -20.85
CA ALA A 4 -71.42 -26.01 -19.85
C ALA A 4 -70.10 -25.22 -20.03
N GLY A 5 -69.82 -24.17 -19.27
CA GLY A 5 -69.81 -24.16 -17.82
C GLY A 5 -68.46 -24.64 -17.30
N PHE A 6 -67.36 -24.16 -17.89
CA PHE A 6 -66.02 -24.39 -17.34
C PHE A 6 -65.96 -23.72 -15.95
N PRO A 7 -65.65 -24.46 -14.87
CA PRO A 7 -65.80 -23.94 -13.53
C PRO A 7 -64.79 -22.83 -13.25
N LYS A 8 -65.28 -21.60 -13.10
CA LYS A 8 -64.51 -20.40 -12.70
C LYS A 8 -63.69 -20.59 -11.42
N ARG A 9 -64.02 -21.60 -10.60
CA ARG A 9 -63.27 -22.00 -9.39
C ARG A 9 -61.90 -22.63 -9.70
N VAL A 10 -61.75 -23.33 -10.83
CA VAL A 10 -60.47 -23.97 -11.21
C VAL A 10 -59.49 -22.93 -11.73
N VAL A 11 -59.96 -21.94 -12.50
CA VAL A 11 -59.13 -20.84 -13.01
C VAL A 11 -58.67 -19.92 -11.86
N GLY A 12 -59.52 -19.65 -10.87
CA GLY A 12 -59.15 -18.88 -9.67
C GLY A 12 -58.12 -19.59 -8.79
N ALA A 13 -58.22 -20.91 -8.62
CA ALA A 13 -57.28 -21.69 -7.83
C ALA A 13 -55.89 -21.78 -8.47
N PHE A 14 -55.81 -21.95 -9.80
CA PHE A 14 -54.54 -21.92 -10.53
C PHE A 14 -53.90 -20.52 -10.52
N GLY A 15 -54.69 -19.46 -10.67
CA GLY A 15 -54.19 -18.09 -10.58
C GLY A 15 -53.64 -17.72 -9.20
N ALA A 16 -54.32 -18.15 -8.13
CA ALA A 16 -53.86 -17.93 -6.76
C ALA A 16 -52.60 -18.74 -6.43
N ALA A 17 -52.50 -20.00 -6.87
CA ALA A 17 -51.31 -20.83 -6.68
C ALA A 17 -50.09 -20.27 -7.44
N LEU A 18 -50.28 -19.76 -8.67
CA LEU A 18 -49.22 -19.15 -9.47
C LEU A 18 -48.73 -17.84 -8.84
N PHE A 19 -49.65 -17.04 -8.28
CA PHE A 19 -49.32 -15.79 -7.56
C PHE A 19 -48.59 -16.07 -6.22
N LEU A 20 -48.99 -17.10 -5.48
CA LEU A 20 -48.30 -17.50 -4.26
C LEU A 20 -46.90 -18.06 -4.54
N LEU A 21 -46.72 -18.78 -5.65
CA LEU A 21 -45.41 -19.26 -6.12
C LEU A 21 -44.49 -18.12 -6.56
N THR A 22 -45.00 -17.12 -7.29
CA THR A 22 -44.19 -15.95 -7.66
C THR A 22 -43.84 -15.09 -6.44
N VAL A 23 -44.77 -14.88 -5.51
CA VAL A 23 -44.49 -14.20 -4.23
C VAL A 23 -43.45 -14.97 -3.41
N LEU A 24 -43.54 -16.30 -3.30
CA LEU A 24 -42.53 -17.12 -2.62
C LEU A 24 -41.16 -17.11 -3.32
N MET A 25 -41.10 -16.97 -4.65
CA MET A 25 -39.84 -16.78 -5.38
C MET A 25 -39.24 -15.38 -5.18
N PHE A 26 -40.07 -14.33 -5.02
CA PHE A 26 -39.59 -12.97 -4.73
C PHE A 26 -39.22 -12.76 -3.24
N PHE A 27 -39.82 -13.51 -2.30
CA PHE A 27 -39.45 -13.48 -0.88
C PHE A 27 -38.33 -14.45 -0.48
N LYS A 28 -37.94 -15.39 -1.35
CA LYS A 28 -36.62 -16.01 -1.28
C LYS A 28 -35.61 -15.02 -1.85
N GLY A 29 -35.22 -14.05 -1.02
CA GLY A 29 -34.08 -13.18 -1.29
C GLY A 29 -32.88 -14.01 -1.78
N PRO A 30 -32.00 -13.45 -2.63
CA PRO A 30 -30.91 -14.21 -3.22
C PRO A 30 -30.18 -14.96 -2.12
N SER A 31 -30.23 -16.29 -2.18
CA SER A 31 -29.38 -17.12 -1.36
C SER A 31 -27.98 -16.59 -1.57
N LYS A 32 -27.38 -16.00 -0.52
CA LYS A 32 -25.97 -15.69 -0.50
C LYS A 32 -25.25 -17.02 -0.60
N VAL A 33 -25.04 -17.48 -1.84
CA VAL A 33 -24.04 -18.49 -2.12
C VAL A 33 -22.74 -17.78 -1.80
N ALA A 34 -22.30 -17.93 -0.56
CA ALA A 34 -20.94 -17.66 -0.19
C ALA A 34 -20.11 -18.63 -1.03
N ILE A 35 -19.64 -18.16 -2.19
CA ILE A 35 -18.52 -18.79 -2.88
C ILE A 35 -17.32 -18.48 -2.00
N GLY A 36 -17.21 -19.19 -0.87
CA GLY A 36 -15.94 -19.35 -0.21
C GLY A 36 -15.06 -20.06 -1.20
N ARG A 37 -14.05 -19.38 -1.75
CA ARG A 37 -12.94 -20.04 -2.43
C ARG A 37 -12.42 -21.08 -1.45
N ARG A 38 -12.74 -22.35 -1.69
CA ARG A 38 -12.17 -23.46 -0.94
C ARG A 38 -10.74 -23.59 -1.44
N TRP A 39 -9.84 -22.86 -0.78
CA TRP A 39 -8.42 -22.98 -1.00
C TRP A 39 -8.03 -24.44 -0.84
N SER A 40 -7.35 -25.01 -1.84
CA SER A 40 -6.74 -26.33 -1.76
C SER A 40 -5.84 -26.40 -0.53
N GLU A 41 -5.75 -27.56 0.14
CA GLU A 41 -4.89 -27.77 1.32
C GLU A 41 -3.40 -27.44 1.06
N ASN A 42 -2.98 -27.32 -0.20
CA ASN A 42 -1.63 -26.92 -0.61
C ASN A 42 -1.49 -25.47 -1.12
N TYR A 43 -2.57 -24.69 -1.17
CA TYR A 43 -2.50 -23.30 -1.62
C TYR A 43 -2.19 -22.37 -0.45
N SER A 44 -0.95 -21.87 -0.39
CA SER A 44 -0.62 -20.74 0.47
C SER A 44 -1.06 -19.45 -0.21
N ILE A 45 -1.85 -18.61 0.47
CA ILE A 45 -2.22 -17.27 0.02
C ILE A 45 -1.01 -16.40 -0.32
N LEU A 46 0.16 -16.67 0.29
CA LEU A 46 1.43 -16.02 -0.06
C LEU A 46 1.84 -16.22 -1.52
N ASN A 47 1.36 -17.28 -2.19
CA ASN A 47 1.64 -17.49 -3.61
C ASN A 47 0.99 -16.41 -4.50
N GLU A 48 -0.01 -15.68 -4.01
CA GLU A 48 -0.61 -14.55 -4.74
C GLU A 48 0.41 -13.44 -5.02
N ILE A 49 1.46 -13.29 -4.20
CA ILE A 49 2.54 -12.30 -4.40
C ILE A 49 3.26 -12.53 -5.74
N ASN A 50 3.25 -13.74 -6.27
CA ASN A 50 3.91 -14.06 -7.54
C ASN A 50 3.10 -13.69 -8.78
N ASN A 51 1.83 -13.28 -8.64
CA ASN A 51 1.02 -12.86 -9.78
C ASN A 51 1.49 -11.49 -10.34
N ALA A 52 0.88 -11.04 -11.45
CA ALA A 52 1.24 -9.79 -12.10
C ALA A 52 0.88 -8.52 -11.29
N THR A 53 0.09 -8.67 -10.22
CA THR A 53 -0.36 -7.58 -9.35
C THR A 53 0.20 -7.70 -7.93
N LEU A 54 1.22 -8.53 -7.73
CA LEU A 54 1.92 -8.72 -6.45
C LEU A 54 0.97 -9.06 -5.28
N GLY A 55 -0.13 -9.76 -5.54
CA GLY A 55 -1.14 -10.09 -4.51
C GLY A 55 -2.09 -8.95 -4.12
N PHE A 56 -2.06 -7.82 -4.84
CA PHE A 56 -3.08 -6.77 -4.80
C PHE A 56 -4.09 -6.98 -5.95
N GLU A 57 -5.21 -6.25 -5.95
CA GLU A 57 -6.15 -6.30 -7.08
C GLU A 57 -5.69 -5.44 -8.26
N LYS A 58 -5.03 -4.31 -7.99
CA LYS A 58 -4.38 -3.47 -9.01
C LYS A 58 -3.07 -2.87 -8.53
N LEU A 59 -2.19 -2.62 -9.49
CA LEU A 59 -1.05 -1.71 -9.35
C LEU A 59 -1.39 -0.42 -10.09
N LEU A 60 -1.26 0.72 -9.43
CA LEU A 60 -1.56 2.04 -9.97
C LEU A 60 -0.33 2.93 -9.90
N VAL A 61 -0.07 3.71 -10.95
CA VAL A 61 1.03 4.68 -11.00
C VAL A 61 0.43 6.07 -11.16
N VAL A 62 0.68 6.94 -10.18
CA VAL A 62 0.32 8.37 -10.25
C VAL A 62 1.48 9.10 -10.91
N GLY A 63 1.20 9.76 -12.03
CA GLY A 63 2.21 10.48 -12.78
C GLY A 63 1.59 11.45 -13.78
N LEU A 64 2.26 12.57 -14.04
CA LEU A 64 1.76 13.57 -14.98
C LEU A 64 1.71 12.98 -16.40
N PRO A 65 0.62 13.21 -17.18
CA PRO A 65 0.55 12.76 -18.58
C PRO A 65 1.66 13.34 -19.47
N SER A 66 2.18 14.51 -19.12
CA SER A 66 3.28 15.18 -19.83
C SER A 66 4.65 14.54 -19.60
N ARG A 67 4.81 13.71 -18.56
CA ARG A 67 6.07 13.02 -18.24
C ARG A 67 6.18 11.69 -18.99
N THR A 68 6.18 11.76 -20.31
CA THR A 68 6.27 10.57 -21.18
C THR A 68 7.56 9.81 -20.95
N ASP A 69 8.65 10.51 -20.62
CA ASP A 69 9.93 9.94 -20.20
C ASP A 69 9.77 8.97 -19.02
N ARG A 70 8.99 9.37 -17.99
CA ARG A 70 8.73 8.54 -16.81
C ARG A 70 7.77 7.40 -17.11
N ARG A 71 6.72 7.66 -17.90
CA ARG A 71 5.72 6.64 -18.28
C ARG A 71 6.35 5.52 -19.11
N ASP A 72 7.20 5.86 -20.09
CA ASP A 72 7.93 4.86 -20.89
C ASP A 72 8.84 4.00 -20.00
N GLY A 73 9.56 4.64 -19.07
CA GLY A 73 10.39 3.95 -18.08
C GLY A 73 9.59 2.99 -17.19
N MET A 74 8.46 3.44 -16.65
CA MET A 74 7.58 2.62 -15.80
C MET A 74 6.97 1.44 -16.56
N ILE A 75 6.56 1.62 -17.82
CA ILE A 75 6.01 0.55 -18.66
C ILE A 75 7.08 -0.53 -18.90
N LEU A 76 8.28 -0.14 -19.33
CA LEU A 76 9.37 -1.07 -19.57
C LEU A 76 9.75 -1.82 -18.29
N GLN A 77 9.94 -1.09 -17.19
CA GLN A 77 10.31 -1.64 -15.90
C GLN A 77 9.28 -2.64 -15.36
N ALA A 78 7.98 -2.32 -15.48
CA ALA A 78 6.90 -3.23 -15.11
C ALA A 78 6.90 -4.50 -15.97
N ALA A 79 7.08 -4.36 -17.29
CA ALA A 79 7.18 -5.50 -18.20
C ALA A 79 8.37 -6.42 -17.86
N LEU A 80 9.54 -5.85 -17.55
CA LEU A 80 10.73 -6.60 -17.12
C LEU A 80 10.57 -7.29 -15.75
N SER A 81 9.55 -6.90 -14.99
CA SER A 81 9.23 -7.47 -13.68
C SER A 81 7.98 -8.35 -13.69
N ASP A 82 7.44 -8.68 -14.87
CA ASP A 82 6.16 -9.37 -15.06
C ASP A 82 5.02 -8.73 -14.24
N MET A 83 4.91 -7.40 -14.28
CA MET A 83 3.93 -6.62 -13.52
C MET A 83 2.95 -5.91 -14.46
N GLU A 84 1.67 -5.92 -14.09
CA GLU A 84 0.61 -5.18 -14.78
C GLU A 84 0.29 -3.90 -14.01
N ILE A 85 0.61 -2.75 -14.60
CA ILE A 85 0.38 -1.42 -14.03
C ILE A 85 -0.70 -0.64 -14.81
N GLY A 86 -1.47 0.17 -14.09
CA GLY A 86 -2.39 1.15 -14.67
C GLY A 86 -2.00 2.58 -14.27
N PHE A 87 -2.06 3.52 -15.20
CA PHE A 87 -1.80 4.92 -14.88
C PHE A 87 -3.05 5.62 -14.32
N VAL A 88 -2.80 6.46 -13.33
CA VAL A 88 -3.73 7.49 -12.85
C VAL A 88 -3.09 8.82 -13.19
N ASP A 89 -3.76 9.60 -14.04
CA ASP A 89 -3.24 10.89 -14.47
C ASP A 89 -3.11 11.83 -13.27
N GLY A 90 -1.87 12.24 -13.00
CA GLY A 90 -1.57 13.34 -12.10
C GLY A 90 -2.09 14.65 -12.69
N VAL A 91 -2.27 15.65 -11.82
CA VAL A 91 -2.72 16.98 -12.22
C VAL A 91 -1.80 18.03 -11.64
N THR A 92 -1.64 19.13 -12.36
CA THR A 92 -0.97 20.33 -11.85
C THR A 92 -1.97 21.21 -11.10
N GLU A 93 -1.49 22.10 -10.22
CA GLU A 93 -2.36 23.03 -9.49
C GLU A 93 -3.33 23.80 -10.41
N PRO A 94 -2.92 24.38 -11.55
CA PRO A 94 -3.84 25.09 -12.44
C PRO A 94 -5.00 24.25 -13.00
N GLN A 95 -4.89 22.91 -12.92
CA GLN A 95 -5.95 21.98 -13.34
C GLN A 95 -6.90 21.61 -12.19
N VAL A 96 -6.59 22.00 -10.95
CA VAL A 96 -7.45 21.80 -9.77
C VAL A 96 -8.36 23.02 -9.63
N GLU A 97 -9.64 22.82 -9.94
CA GLU A 97 -10.65 23.86 -9.78
C GLU A 97 -10.80 24.26 -8.31
N GLU A 98 -10.64 25.55 -8.02
CA GLU A 98 -10.74 26.13 -6.67
C GLU A 98 -12.04 25.77 -5.93
N LYS A 99 -13.14 25.59 -6.66
CA LYS A 99 -14.45 25.16 -6.10
C LYS A 99 -14.54 23.67 -5.76
N ALA A 100 -13.61 22.85 -6.26
CA ALA A 100 -13.56 21.41 -6.04
C ALA A 100 -12.67 21.03 -4.84
N ILE A 101 -11.93 21.99 -4.30
CA ILE A 101 -11.14 21.83 -3.09
C ILE A 101 -12.10 21.90 -1.88
N PRO A 102 -12.13 20.89 -0.99
CA PRO A 102 -12.90 21.00 0.25
C PRO A 102 -12.33 22.13 1.12
N LYS A 103 -13.20 22.96 1.71
CA LYS A 103 -12.81 24.14 2.50
C LYS A 103 -13.53 24.16 3.83
N ILE A 104 -12.84 24.64 4.86
CA ILE A 104 -13.43 25.00 6.15
C ILE A 104 -13.40 26.53 6.26
N GLU A 105 -14.36 27.10 7.00
CA GLU A 105 -14.41 28.54 7.23
C GLU A 105 -13.10 29.02 7.89
N ASN A 106 -12.46 30.05 7.31
CA ASN A 106 -11.22 30.67 7.79
C ASN A 106 -9.97 29.78 7.79
N ALA A 107 -9.94 28.70 7.01
CA ALA A 107 -8.74 27.90 6.80
C ALA A 107 -8.21 28.10 5.36
N ASP A 108 -6.89 27.98 5.23
CA ASP A 108 -6.17 27.99 3.96
C ASP A 108 -5.76 26.55 3.62
N HIS A 109 -5.64 26.26 2.33
CA HIS A 109 -5.23 24.95 1.83
C HIS A 109 -3.83 25.01 1.22
N ILE A 110 -3.24 23.84 0.96
CA ILE A 110 -1.98 23.77 0.21
C ILE A 110 -2.13 24.36 -1.18
N HIS A 111 -1.06 24.99 -1.66
CA HIS A 111 -0.94 25.58 -2.99
C HIS A 111 0.21 24.93 -3.76
N GLY A 112 0.35 25.30 -5.03
CA GLY A 112 1.47 24.87 -5.86
C GLY A 112 1.46 23.39 -6.22
N PRO A 113 2.62 22.83 -6.59
CA PRO A 113 2.74 21.43 -7.00
C PRO A 113 2.22 20.42 -5.97
N ASN A 114 2.24 20.75 -4.68
CA ASN A 114 1.70 19.90 -3.61
C ASN A 114 0.18 19.69 -3.71
N LEU A 115 -0.57 20.72 -4.13
CA LEU A 115 -2.01 20.59 -4.36
C LEU A 115 -2.31 19.63 -5.53
N GLY A 116 -1.52 19.73 -6.60
CA GLY A 116 -1.58 18.80 -7.73
C GLY A 116 -1.27 17.36 -7.33
N SER A 117 -0.21 17.17 -6.54
CA SER A 117 0.17 15.88 -5.97
C SER A 117 -0.96 15.28 -5.13
N TRP A 118 -1.48 16.03 -4.15
CA TRP A 118 -2.63 15.60 -3.34
C TRP A 118 -3.79 15.15 -4.23
N ARG A 119 -4.16 15.96 -5.22
CA ARG A 119 -5.29 15.62 -6.09
C ARG A 119 -5.03 14.34 -6.90
N GLY A 120 -3.82 14.14 -7.40
CA GLY A 120 -3.40 12.92 -8.10
C GLY A 120 -3.55 11.66 -7.23
N HIS A 121 -3.00 11.69 -6.02
CA HIS A 121 -3.12 10.57 -5.08
C HIS A 121 -4.57 10.31 -4.65
N MET A 122 -5.36 11.37 -4.41
CA MET A 122 -6.77 11.23 -4.09
C MET A 122 -7.59 10.67 -5.27
N ASN A 123 -7.20 10.91 -6.52
CA ASN A 123 -7.80 10.26 -7.69
C ASN A 123 -7.52 8.75 -7.71
N ALA A 124 -6.31 8.33 -7.39
CA ALA A 124 -5.96 6.90 -7.30
C ALA A 124 -6.77 6.19 -6.19
N ILE A 125 -6.84 6.80 -5.01
CA ILE A 125 -7.65 6.29 -3.89
C ILE A 125 -9.14 6.24 -4.24
N GLN A 126 -9.64 7.25 -4.97
CA GLN A 126 -11.02 7.26 -5.45
C GLN A 126 -11.31 6.07 -6.38
N GLN A 127 -10.37 5.69 -7.27
CA GLN A 127 -10.56 4.53 -8.14
C GLN A 127 -10.74 3.23 -7.35
N VAL A 128 -10.00 3.02 -6.26
CA VAL A 128 -10.15 1.84 -5.39
C VAL A 128 -11.58 1.72 -4.88
N VAL A 129 -12.17 2.83 -4.44
CA VAL A 129 -13.55 2.84 -3.93
C VAL A 129 -14.58 2.74 -5.06
N TRP A 130 -14.39 3.50 -6.13
CA TRP A 130 -15.33 3.58 -7.25
C TRP A 130 -15.42 2.28 -8.06
N GLN A 131 -14.28 1.65 -8.34
CA GLN A 131 -14.22 0.34 -9.01
C GLN A 131 -14.44 -0.83 -8.04
N ASN A 132 -14.64 -0.55 -6.73
CA ASN A 132 -14.84 -1.56 -5.69
C ASN A 132 -13.69 -2.58 -5.61
N LEU A 133 -12.45 -2.13 -5.77
CA LEU A 133 -11.25 -2.96 -5.67
C LEU A 133 -11.00 -3.38 -4.23
N SER A 134 -10.55 -4.60 -3.98
CA SER A 134 -10.19 -5.11 -2.65
C SER A 134 -8.95 -4.42 -2.09
N SER A 135 -7.98 -4.12 -2.94
CA SER A 135 -6.76 -3.37 -2.62
C SER A 135 -6.10 -2.83 -3.88
N ALA A 136 -5.28 -1.80 -3.72
CA ALA A 136 -4.36 -1.36 -4.77
C ALA A 136 -3.02 -0.95 -4.16
N LEU A 137 -1.92 -1.28 -4.84
CA LEU A 137 -0.60 -0.71 -4.58
C LEU A 137 -0.40 0.48 -5.53
N ILE A 138 -0.12 1.65 -4.95
CA ILE A 138 -0.04 2.93 -5.63
C ILE A 138 1.41 3.41 -5.60
N PHE A 139 1.92 3.83 -6.75
CA PHE A 139 3.29 4.28 -6.97
C PHE A 139 3.35 5.74 -7.42
N GLU A 140 4.42 6.43 -7.07
CA GLU A 140 4.92 7.58 -7.84
C GLU A 140 5.64 7.09 -9.12
N ASP A 141 5.84 7.94 -10.12
CA ASP A 141 6.36 7.55 -11.45
C ASP A 141 7.88 7.65 -11.63
N ASP A 142 8.61 8.12 -10.61
CA ASP A 142 10.07 8.24 -10.58
C ASP A 142 10.75 7.26 -9.62
N ILE A 143 10.13 6.09 -9.42
CA ILE A 143 10.64 5.06 -8.51
C ILE A 143 11.30 3.89 -9.24
N ASP A 144 12.02 3.10 -8.47
CA ASP A 144 12.50 1.79 -8.87
C ASP A 144 12.65 0.82 -7.69
N TRP A 145 12.80 -0.46 -8.02
CA TRP A 145 12.81 -1.57 -7.09
C TRP A 145 13.90 -2.58 -7.44
N ASP A 146 14.20 -3.47 -6.50
CA ASP A 146 15.15 -4.57 -6.72
C ASP A 146 14.48 -5.67 -7.57
N ILE A 147 15.22 -6.33 -8.46
CA ILE A 147 14.72 -7.49 -9.23
C ILE A 147 14.16 -8.60 -8.31
N ARG A 148 14.57 -8.64 -7.04
CA ARG A 148 14.09 -9.58 -6.00
C ARG A 148 12.81 -9.12 -5.29
N LEU A 149 12.08 -8.14 -5.82
CA LEU A 149 10.88 -7.54 -5.19
C LEU A 149 9.87 -8.56 -4.65
N ARG A 150 9.59 -9.65 -5.38
CA ARG A 150 8.63 -10.69 -4.93
C ARG A 150 9.09 -11.41 -3.66
N GLN A 151 10.39 -11.66 -3.52
CA GLN A 151 10.95 -12.22 -2.29
C GLN A 151 10.82 -11.22 -1.14
N GLN A 152 11.17 -9.96 -1.37
CA GLN A 152 11.08 -8.90 -0.36
C GLN A 152 9.62 -8.70 0.12
N LEU A 153 8.65 -8.74 -0.80
CA LEU A 153 7.22 -8.65 -0.47
C LEU A 153 6.72 -9.89 0.28
N ARG A 154 7.26 -11.08 -0.01
CA ARG A 154 6.96 -12.29 0.74
C ARG A 154 7.45 -12.19 2.18
N ASP A 155 8.64 -11.66 2.39
CA ASP A 155 9.21 -11.46 3.73
C ASP A 155 8.44 -10.37 4.49
N PHE A 156 8.06 -9.29 3.81
CA PHE A 156 7.14 -8.29 4.35
C PHE A 156 5.80 -8.90 4.76
N ALA A 157 5.19 -9.74 3.92
CA ALA A 157 3.92 -10.41 4.21
C ALA A 157 3.99 -11.29 5.46
N LEU A 158 5.02 -12.14 5.58
CA LEU A 158 5.24 -12.98 6.77
C LEU A 158 5.40 -12.13 8.04
N SER A 159 6.14 -11.04 7.94
CA SER A 159 6.34 -10.10 9.04
C SER A 159 5.04 -9.39 9.44
N ALA A 160 4.25 -8.95 8.44
CA ALA A 160 2.95 -8.36 8.66
C ALA A 160 1.98 -9.33 9.36
N HIS A 161 2.06 -10.64 9.06
CA HIS A 161 1.26 -11.64 9.76
C HIS A 161 1.63 -11.71 11.23
N ALA A 162 2.92 -11.76 11.55
CA ALA A 162 3.39 -11.80 12.93
C ALA A 162 2.94 -10.58 13.74
N LEU A 163 2.86 -9.40 13.11
CA LEU A 163 2.47 -8.16 13.77
C LEU A 163 0.95 -8.00 13.91
N THR A 164 0.15 -8.54 12.98
CA THR A 164 -1.27 -8.15 12.86
C THR A 164 -2.28 -9.29 12.85
N GLN A 165 -1.84 -10.55 12.72
CA GLN A 165 -2.73 -11.71 12.74
C GLN A 165 -2.82 -12.30 14.16
N PRO A 166 -4.00 -12.82 14.56
CA PRO A 166 -4.14 -13.46 15.86
C PRO A 166 -3.26 -14.70 15.99
N LEU A 167 -2.78 -14.96 17.20
CA LEU A 167 -1.96 -16.14 17.51
C LEU A 167 -2.77 -17.42 17.32
N ARG A 168 -2.15 -18.45 16.75
CA ARG A 168 -2.81 -19.75 16.55
C ARG A 168 -3.22 -20.41 17.88
N THR A 169 -2.51 -20.10 18.96
CA THR A 169 -2.79 -20.58 20.31
C THR A 169 -3.91 -19.81 21.02
N SER A 170 -4.28 -18.61 20.54
CA SER A 170 -5.28 -17.74 21.18
C SER A 170 -5.82 -16.74 20.16
N ALA A 171 -7.04 -16.96 19.66
CA ALA A 171 -7.64 -16.15 18.60
C ALA A 171 -7.97 -14.70 19.00
N ASP A 172 -7.88 -14.38 20.28
CA ASP A 172 -8.11 -13.07 20.90
C ASP A 172 -6.80 -12.32 21.25
N ARG A 173 -5.62 -12.91 20.97
CA ARG A 173 -4.32 -12.31 21.28
C ARG A 173 -3.45 -12.17 20.05
N PHE A 174 -2.57 -11.17 20.12
CA PHE A 174 -1.55 -10.90 19.12
C PHE A 174 -0.17 -11.11 19.73
N ALA A 175 0.85 -11.29 18.89
CA ALA A 175 2.23 -11.40 19.36
C ALA A 175 2.74 -10.08 19.95
N ASP A 176 2.35 -8.97 19.34
CA ASP A 176 2.55 -7.64 19.91
C ASP A 176 1.43 -7.34 20.94
N PRO A 177 1.74 -7.23 22.25
CA PRO A 177 0.75 -6.95 23.28
C PRO A 177 0.16 -5.54 23.19
N THR A 178 0.77 -4.65 22.39
CA THR A 178 0.31 -3.28 22.17
C THR A 178 -0.59 -3.15 20.93
N TYR A 179 -0.75 -4.21 20.12
CA TYR A 179 -1.65 -4.23 18.97
C TYR A 179 -3.09 -4.59 19.40
N PRO A 180 -4.15 -3.91 18.89
CA PRO A 180 -4.18 -2.95 17.77
C PRO A 180 -3.97 -1.47 18.13
N GLY A 181 -3.46 -1.16 19.33
CA GLY A 181 -3.31 0.18 19.88
C GLY A 181 -4.41 0.53 20.88
N ASP A 182 -4.18 1.53 21.73
CA ASP A 182 -5.22 1.98 22.68
C ASP A 182 -6.31 2.77 21.93
N PRO A 183 -7.60 2.42 22.08
CA PRO A 183 -8.69 3.12 21.39
C PRO A 183 -8.85 4.58 21.81
N ASN A 184 -8.42 4.93 23.02
CA ASN A 184 -8.51 6.29 23.53
C ASN A 184 -7.31 7.16 23.13
N GLY A 185 -6.28 6.58 22.51
CA GLY A 185 -5.06 7.29 22.10
C GLY A 185 -4.05 7.50 23.23
N ASP A 186 -4.37 7.09 24.45
CA ASP A 186 -3.50 7.16 25.62
C ASP A 186 -2.85 5.79 25.84
N ALA A 187 -1.51 5.71 25.81
CA ALA A 187 -0.81 4.48 26.18
C ALA A 187 0.40 4.81 27.07
N PRO A 188 0.61 4.08 28.18
CA PRO A 188 1.84 4.23 28.96
C PRO A 188 3.06 3.82 28.11
N PRO A 189 4.26 4.35 28.42
CA PRO A 189 5.47 3.92 27.73
C PRO A 189 5.69 2.40 27.85
N VAL A 190 5.75 1.71 26.72
CA VAL A 190 5.99 0.26 26.64
C VAL A 190 7.09 -0.01 25.63
N THR A 191 7.99 -0.94 25.99
CA THR A 191 8.98 -1.51 25.06
C THR A 191 8.58 -2.94 24.74
N VAL A 192 8.48 -3.26 23.45
CA VAL A 192 8.24 -4.62 22.96
C VAL A 192 9.56 -5.14 22.37
N ALA A 193 9.91 -6.39 22.71
CA ALA A 193 11.10 -7.03 22.18
C ALA A 193 10.95 -7.32 20.68
N ASP A 194 12.05 -7.21 19.95
CA ASP A 194 12.11 -7.45 18.53
C ASP A 194 11.79 -8.91 18.21
N PHE A 195 10.92 -9.14 17.23
CA PHE A 195 10.65 -10.47 16.70
C PHE A 195 11.70 -10.81 15.65
N SER A 196 12.40 -11.94 15.82
CA SER A 196 13.32 -12.44 14.80
C SER A 196 12.54 -13.00 13.60
N PHE A 197 12.89 -12.57 12.39
CA PHE A 197 12.30 -13.08 11.16
C PHE A 197 12.48 -14.60 10.99
N ASP A 198 13.57 -15.17 11.49
CA ASP A 198 13.82 -16.62 11.43
C ASP A 198 12.96 -17.42 12.42
N LYS A 199 12.29 -16.75 13.37
CA LYS A 199 11.52 -17.36 14.45
C LYS A 199 10.19 -16.62 14.69
N LEU A 200 9.45 -16.38 13.62
CA LEU A 200 8.15 -15.72 13.71
C LEU A 200 7.13 -16.52 14.53
N PRO A 201 6.26 -15.84 15.29
CA PRO A 201 5.16 -16.47 16.01
C PRO A 201 4.19 -17.14 15.03
N GLN A 202 3.60 -18.27 15.43
CA GLN A 202 2.57 -18.92 14.63
C GLN A 202 1.24 -18.20 14.79
N THR A 203 0.74 -17.64 13.69
CA THR A 203 -0.55 -16.96 13.61
C THR A 203 -1.56 -17.74 12.77
N PHE A 204 -2.82 -17.33 12.82
CA PHE A 204 -3.79 -17.77 11.83
C PHE A 204 -3.39 -17.24 10.45
N ALA A 205 -3.49 -18.10 9.42
CA ALA A 205 -3.23 -17.68 8.05
C ALA A 205 -4.30 -16.66 7.61
N PRO A 206 -3.91 -15.57 6.91
CA PRO A 206 -4.88 -14.62 6.42
C PRO A 206 -5.75 -15.24 5.32
N THR A 207 -6.94 -14.67 5.17
CA THR A 207 -8.00 -15.19 4.30
C THR A 207 -8.34 -14.26 3.14
N LYS A 208 -7.97 -12.97 3.22
CA LYS A 208 -8.35 -11.92 2.26
C LYS A 208 -7.20 -11.43 1.40
N SER A 209 -6.00 -11.33 1.97
CA SER A 209 -4.82 -10.80 1.28
C SER A 209 -3.56 -11.48 1.80
N PRO A 210 -2.54 -11.70 0.94
CA PRO A 210 -1.25 -12.20 1.39
C PRO A 210 -0.57 -11.28 2.42
N TYR A 211 -0.98 -10.02 2.55
CA TYR A 211 -0.39 -9.06 3.48
C TYR A 211 -1.15 -8.95 4.82
N GLY A 212 -2.14 -9.80 5.06
CA GLY A 212 -2.98 -9.77 6.25
C GLY A 212 -4.42 -9.33 5.97
N ASP A 213 -5.32 -9.57 6.92
CA ASP A 213 -6.77 -9.45 6.67
C ASP A 213 -7.36 -8.05 6.88
N ASP A 214 -6.61 -7.18 7.55
CA ASP A 214 -7.24 -6.10 8.31
C ASP A 214 -6.46 -4.78 8.26
N TRP A 215 -5.39 -4.70 7.45
CA TRP A 215 -4.59 -3.49 7.25
C TRP A 215 -5.37 -2.42 6.47
N ASP A 216 -5.08 -1.14 6.75
CA ASP A 216 -5.62 0.01 6.01
C ASP A 216 -4.60 0.51 4.98
N VAL A 217 -3.34 0.65 5.38
CA VAL A 217 -2.23 1.14 4.53
C VAL A 217 -0.98 0.28 4.73
N LEU A 218 -0.29 -0.05 3.65
CA LEU A 218 1.06 -0.61 3.68
C LEU A 218 1.99 0.40 3.00
N TRP A 219 2.77 1.15 3.78
CA TRP A 219 3.63 2.22 3.28
C TRP A 219 5.05 1.68 3.07
N ILE A 220 5.27 1.12 1.89
CA ILE A 220 6.45 0.30 1.57
C ILE A 220 7.47 0.99 0.65
N GLY A 221 7.21 2.24 0.29
CA GLY A 221 8.09 3.15 -0.44
C GLY A 221 8.01 4.54 0.18
N HIS A 222 9.10 4.98 0.81
CA HIS A 222 9.20 6.23 1.55
C HIS A 222 10.67 6.70 1.63
N CYS A 223 10.89 7.98 1.93
CA CYS A 223 12.21 8.58 2.11
C CYS A 223 12.68 8.58 3.57
N GLY A 224 11.77 8.32 4.51
CA GLY A 224 12.09 8.27 5.93
C GLY A 224 10.92 7.78 6.76
N MET A 225 11.25 7.18 7.90
CA MET A 225 10.32 6.61 8.86
C MET A 225 11.07 6.43 10.19
N HIS A 226 10.40 6.65 11.32
CA HIS A 226 10.91 6.24 12.62
C HIS A 226 10.26 4.92 13.05
N PHE A 227 10.94 4.19 13.94
CA PHE A 227 10.23 3.19 14.73
C PHE A 227 9.21 3.86 15.66
N PRO A 228 8.10 3.18 16.01
CA PRO A 228 7.10 3.72 16.92
C PRO A 228 7.73 4.23 18.23
N PHE A 229 7.47 5.48 18.58
CA PHE A 229 7.95 6.07 19.83
C PHE A 229 7.29 5.40 21.04
N GLN A 230 7.95 5.39 22.19
CA GLN A 230 7.45 4.63 23.35
C GLN A 230 6.15 5.22 23.93
N ASP A 231 5.95 6.52 23.82
CA ASP A 231 4.96 7.34 24.51
C ASP A 231 3.72 7.70 23.67
N ASN A 232 3.32 6.81 22.76
CA ASN A 232 2.10 6.98 21.97
C ASN A 232 1.31 5.67 21.79
N ALA A 233 0.10 5.76 21.26
CA ALA A 233 -0.79 4.61 21.09
C ALA A 233 -0.48 3.71 19.88
N ILE A 234 0.53 4.02 19.07
CA ILE A 234 0.90 3.19 17.91
C ILE A 234 1.50 1.87 18.42
N PRO A 235 1.11 0.70 17.89
CA PRO A 235 1.69 -0.57 18.34
C PRO A 235 3.21 -0.62 18.11
N LYS A 236 3.93 -1.23 19.05
CA LYS A 236 5.41 -1.18 19.18
C LYS A 236 6.12 -2.38 18.58
N GLY A 237 5.39 -3.43 18.22
CA GLY A 237 5.94 -4.65 17.65
C GLY A 237 6.72 -4.36 16.38
N ARG A 238 7.88 -5.01 16.26
CA ARG A 238 8.73 -4.96 15.06
C ARG A 238 9.35 -6.31 14.78
N VAL A 239 9.43 -6.65 13.50
CA VAL A 239 10.13 -7.83 13.00
C VAL A 239 11.46 -7.40 12.42
N ILE A 240 12.53 -8.09 12.81
CA ILE A 240 13.90 -7.83 12.38
C ILE A 240 14.41 -9.02 11.57
N HIS A 241 14.76 -8.75 10.31
CA HIS A 241 15.39 -9.68 9.39
C HIS A 241 16.87 -9.29 9.26
N LEU A 242 17.75 -10.12 9.79
CA LEU A 242 19.20 -9.94 9.72
C LEU A 242 19.75 -10.64 8.47
N ASN A 243 20.88 -10.15 7.95
CA ASN A 243 21.57 -10.72 6.79
C ASN A 243 20.73 -10.72 5.50
N ASP A 244 19.86 -9.73 5.33
CA ASP A 244 19.12 -9.52 4.10
C ASP A 244 20.06 -8.92 3.02
N ASN A 245 20.51 -9.79 2.11
CA ASN A 245 21.43 -9.42 1.02
C ASN A 245 20.81 -8.47 -0.04
N THR A 246 19.56 -8.07 0.12
CA THR A 246 18.93 -7.02 -0.70
C THR A 246 19.12 -5.63 -0.09
N VAL A 247 19.48 -5.55 1.19
CA VAL A 247 19.76 -4.29 1.88
C VAL A 247 21.23 -3.90 1.67
N PRO A 248 21.54 -2.69 1.20
CA PRO A 248 22.92 -2.18 1.13
C PRO A 248 23.57 -2.01 2.50
N GLU A 249 24.90 -1.84 2.52
CA GLU A 249 25.63 -1.44 3.72
C GLU A 249 25.24 -0.03 4.20
N ARG A 250 25.51 0.27 5.48
CA ARG A 250 25.05 1.46 6.22
C ARG A 250 25.44 2.75 5.53
N GLU A 251 26.61 2.77 4.87
CA GLU A 251 27.11 3.96 4.21
C GLU A 251 26.24 4.38 3.03
N HIS A 252 25.52 3.43 2.43
CA HIS A 252 24.57 3.66 1.35
C HIS A 252 23.13 3.88 1.84
N LEU A 253 22.88 3.68 3.14
CA LEU A 253 21.57 3.93 3.75
C LEU A 253 21.44 5.39 4.18
N TRP A 254 20.32 6.01 3.82
CA TRP A 254 19.94 7.36 4.22
C TRP A 254 18.44 7.45 4.55
N THR A 255 18.06 8.49 5.30
CA THR A 255 16.67 8.78 5.66
C THR A 255 16.52 10.28 5.88
N LEU A 256 15.32 10.81 5.71
CA LEU A 256 14.98 12.18 6.15
C LEU A 256 14.68 12.26 7.67
N ASN A 257 14.26 11.14 8.28
CA ASN A 257 13.95 11.06 9.70
C ASN A 257 15.19 10.73 10.52
N VAL A 258 15.64 11.67 11.35
CA VAL A 258 16.80 11.50 12.25
C VAL A 258 16.30 11.43 13.70
N PRO A 259 16.81 10.52 14.55
CA PRO A 259 17.85 9.51 14.31
C PRO A 259 17.40 8.39 13.36
N PHE A 260 18.34 7.82 12.61
CA PHE A 260 18.08 6.63 11.79
C PHE A 260 18.34 5.36 12.61
N THR A 261 17.44 5.04 13.53
CA THR A 261 17.62 3.95 14.51
C THR A 261 18.04 2.62 13.88
N LEU A 262 17.46 2.23 12.74
CA LEU A 262 17.85 1.01 12.03
C LEU A 262 19.34 1.02 11.68
N LYS A 263 19.81 2.07 11.00
CA LYS A 263 21.22 2.24 10.59
C LYS A 263 22.17 2.35 11.78
N GLU A 264 21.72 2.97 12.86
CA GLU A 264 22.56 3.29 14.02
C GLU A 264 22.70 2.13 15.01
N GLN A 265 21.66 1.31 15.16
CA GLN A 265 21.57 0.31 16.26
C GLN A 265 21.57 -1.14 15.78
N TYR A 266 21.42 -1.40 14.47
CA TYR A 266 21.38 -2.75 13.93
C TYR A 266 22.58 -3.05 13.04
N PRO A 267 22.96 -4.33 12.88
CA PRO A 267 24.02 -4.74 11.97
C PRO A 267 23.74 -4.35 10.50
N GLU A 268 24.78 -4.41 9.68
CA GLU A 268 24.64 -4.35 8.22
C GLU A 268 23.61 -5.36 7.72
N HIS A 269 23.01 -5.07 6.56
CA HIS A 269 22.04 -5.95 5.93
C HIS A 269 20.83 -6.27 6.83
N THR A 270 20.40 -5.30 7.65
CA THR A 270 19.20 -5.46 8.48
C THR A 270 18.00 -4.78 7.82
N ARG A 271 16.88 -5.52 7.77
CA ARG A 271 15.57 -5.01 7.40
C ARG A 271 14.62 -5.09 8.60
N ALA A 272 13.81 -4.06 8.80
CA ALA A 272 12.80 -4.00 9.86
C ALA A 272 11.41 -3.78 9.28
N ILE A 273 10.41 -4.49 9.81
CA ILE A 273 8.98 -4.30 9.50
C ILE A 273 8.28 -3.90 10.79
N HIS A 274 7.49 -2.84 10.77
CA HIS A 274 6.85 -2.28 11.96
C HIS A 274 5.65 -1.40 11.60
N HIS A 275 4.99 -0.83 12.61
CA HIS A 275 3.92 0.15 12.43
C HIS A 275 4.45 1.52 12.01
N VAL A 276 3.70 2.24 11.17
CA VAL A 276 4.09 3.56 10.64
C VAL A 276 4.21 4.60 11.76
N GLN A 277 5.31 5.37 11.75
CA GLN A 277 5.53 6.55 12.59
C GLN A 277 6.42 7.55 11.83
N GLU A 278 5.98 8.81 11.77
CA GLU A 278 6.67 9.93 11.12
C GLU A 278 7.04 9.72 9.64
N GLY A 279 6.26 8.95 8.88
CA GLY A 279 6.54 8.68 7.46
C GLY A 279 6.60 9.94 6.57
N VAL A 280 7.51 9.94 5.60
CA VAL A 280 7.67 11.01 4.60
C VAL A 280 7.98 10.44 3.20
N CYS A 281 7.52 11.14 2.16
CA CYS A 281 7.38 10.66 0.78
C CYS A 281 6.39 9.50 0.60
N SER A 282 5.71 9.45 -0.54
CA SER A 282 4.69 8.46 -0.88
C SER A 282 5.07 7.57 -2.07
N LEU A 283 6.37 7.28 -2.22
CA LEU A 283 6.96 6.56 -3.37
C LEU A 283 6.19 5.27 -3.72
N GLY A 284 5.77 4.52 -2.70
CA GLY A 284 4.96 3.33 -2.86
C GLY A 284 4.12 3.03 -1.62
N TYR A 285 2.81 2.98 -1.76
CA TYR A 285 1.91 2.60 -0.67
C TYR A 285 0.71 1.83 -1.19
N ALA A 286 0.30 0.79 -0.46
CA ALA A 286 -0.93 0.08 -0.75
C ALA A 286 -2.05 0.56 0.16
N VAL A 287 -3.28 0.54 -0.37
CA VAL A 287 -4.51 0.81 0.40
C VAL A 287 -5.47 -0.38 0.24
N SER A 288 -6.05 -0.82 1.35
CA SER A 288 -7.16 -1.77 1.31
C SER A 288 -8.44 -1.02 0.94
N ARG A 289 -9.51 -1.73 0.54
CA ARG A 289 -10.80 -1.09 0.29
C ARG A 289 -11.32 -0.32 1.50
N SER A 290 -11.10 -0.86 2.70
CA SER A 290 -11.45 -0.19 3.95
C SER A 290 -10.59 1.06 4.14
N GLY A 291 -9.27 0.94 4.01
CA GLY A 291 -8.34 2.05 4.11
C GLY A 291 -8.65 3.17 3.12
N ALA A 292 -8.91 2.83 1.85
CA ALA A 292 -9.27 3.80 0.81
C ALA A 292 -10.56 4.59 1.14
N ARG A 293 -11.58 3.94 1.72
CA ARG A 293 -12.80 4.62 2.17
C ARG A 293 -12.52 5.58 3.32
N LYS A 294 -11.67 5.18 4.28
CA LYS A 294 -11.24 6.04 5.39
C LYS A 294 -10.42 7.23 4.86
N LEU A 295 -9.46 7.00 3.97
CA LEU A 295 -8.66 8.05 3.34
C LEU A 295 -9.54 9.02 2.55
N LEU A 296 -10.52 8.56 1.75
CA LEU A 296 -11.47 9.47 1.11
C LEU A 296 -12.21 10.33 2.12
N ARG A 297 -12.70 9.73 3.22
CA ARG A 297 -13.43 10.47 4.26
C ARG A 297 -12.57 11.54 4.92
N HIS A 298 -11.30 11.27 5.17
CA HIS A 298 -10.45 12.09 6.01
C HIS A 298 -9.49 13.01 5.23
N LEU A 299 -9.07 12.63 4.03
CA LEU A 299 -8.15 13.41 3.17
C LEU A 299 -8.84 13.95 1.91
N GLY A 300 -9.91 13.31 1.45
CA GLY A 300 -10.61 13.72 0.22
C GLY A 300 -11.82 14.63 0.44
N LEU A 301 -12.42 14.59 1.64
CA LEU A 301 -13.59 15.37 2.04
C LEU A 301 -13.27 16.42 3.12
N ARG A 302 -11.98 16.66 3.35
CA ARG A 302 -11.47 17.69 4.25
C ARG A 302 -10.46 18.54 3.49
N GLU A 303 -10.21 19.72 4.03
CA GLU A 303 -9.26 20.64 3.47
C GLU A 303 -7.85 20.06 3.48
N PRO A 304 -7.13 20.09 2.35
CA PRO A 304 -5.77 19.60 2.28
C PRO A 304 -4.84 20.67 2.87
N THR A 305 -4.50 20.55 4.15
CA THR A 305 -3.66 21.52 4.87
C THR A 305 -2.17 21.28 4.68
N ASP A 306 -1.78 20.07 4.28
CA ASP A 306 -0.39 19.63 4.17
C ASP A 306 -0.18 18.78 2.90
N PRO A 307 1.08 18.61 2.44
CA PRO A 307 1.40 17.67 1.37
C PRO A 307 0.84 16.26 1.65
N PHE A 308 0.54 15.51 0.58
CA PHE A 308 -0.17 14.24 0.69
C PHE A 308 0.51 13.22 1.61
N ASP A 309 1.83 13.11 1.55
CA ASP A 309 2.61 12.22 2.41
C ASP A 309 2.47 12.60 3.90
N ILE A 310 2.49 13.89 4.22
CA ILE A 310 2.25 14.38 5.58
C ILE A 310 0.81 14.09 6.05
N LEU A 311 -0.17 14.26 5.16
CA LEU A 311 -1.56 13.87 5.48
C LEU A 311 -1.69 12.35 5.68
N LEU A 312 -0.97 11.54 4.91
CA LEU A 312 -0.92 10.07 5.06
C LEU A 312 -0.25 9.67 6.38
N ARG A 313 0.79 10.39 6.81
CA ARG A 313 1.40 10.28 8.14
C ARG A 313 0.36 10.55 9.23
N PHE A 314 -0.32 11.69 9.19
CA PHE A 314 -1.35 12.00 10.19
C PHE A 314 -2.44 10.94 10.22
N PHE A 315 -2.85 10.44 9.05
CA PHE A 315 -3.81 9.35 8.95
C PHE A 315 -3.32 8.10 9.67
N CYS A 316 -2.07 7.69 9.45
CA CYS A 316 -1.49 6.47 10.02
C CYS A 316 -1.09 6.59 11.50
N GLU A 317 -0.88 7.81 12.00
CA GLU A 317 -0.67 8.06 13.43
C GLU A 317 -1.99 8.26 14.19
N GLY A 318 -3.11 8.46 13.49
CA GLY A 318 -4.42 8.72 14.10
C GLY A 318 -4.51 10.07 14.80
N VAL A 319 -3.71 11.05 14.37
CA VAL A 319 -3.61 12.41 14.95
C VAL A 319 -4.35 13.43 14.08
N GLN A 320 -4.42 14.71 14.48
CA GLN A 320 -5.02 15.79 13.65
C GLN A 320 -6.47 15.49 13.20
N GLY A 321 -7.26 14.87 14.08
CA GLY A 321 -8.66 14.51 13.81
C GLY A 321 -8.86 13.35 12.82
N MET A 322 -7.81 12.57 12.54
CA MET A 322 -7.82 11.33 11.76
C MET A 322 -8.51 10.20 12.55
N PRO A 323 -8.88 9.06 11.91
CA PRO A 323 -9.55 7.99 12.63
C PRO A 323 -8.63 7.39 13.69
N GLN A 324 -9.21 6.95 14.81
CA GLN A 324 -8.49 6.20 15.83
C GLN A 324 -8.10 4.81 15.30
N GLN A 325 -6.96 4.30 15.75
CA GLN A 325 -6.40 2.98 15.41
C GLN A 325 -6.35 2.67 13.89
N PRO A 326 -5.74 3.54 13.07
CA PRO A 326 -5.42 3.20 11.69
C PRO A 326 -4.43 2.02 11.68
N ARG A 327 -4.65 1.04 10.80
CA ARG A 327 -3.77 -0.14 10.71
C ARG A 327 -2.77 0.05 9.60
N CYS A 328 -1.69 0.76 9.92
CA CYS A 328 -0.62 1.06 8.98
C CYS A 328 0.66 0.29 9.32
N LEU A 329 1.25 -0.38 8.32
CA LEU A 329 2.56 -1.03 8.41
C LEU A 329 3.54 -0.44 7.40
N THR A 330 4.81 -0.59 7.69
CA THR A 330 5.92 -0.12 6.85
C THR A 330 7.14 -1.05 6.98
N ILE A 331 8.17 -0.74 6.20
CA ILE A 331 9.41 -1.52 6.08
C ILE A 331 10.61 -0.59 5.88
N GLN A 332 11.69 -0.83 6.61
CA GLN A 332 12.92 -0.04 6.53
C GLN A 332 14.14 -0.96 6.25
N PRO A 333 15.03 -0.62 5.29
CA PRO A 333 14.83 0.39 4.24
C PRO A 333 13.60 0.07 3.38
N SER A 334 13.08 1.07 2.67
CA SER A 334 11.88 0.88 1.86
C SER A 334 12.16 -0.01 0.62
N LEU A 335 11.12 -0.52 -0.03
CA LEU A 335 11.23 -1.40 -1.20
C LEU A 335 11.26 -0.63 -2.52
N PHE A 336 10.72 0.59 -2.49
CA PHE A 336 10.62 1.48 -3.63
C PHE A 336 11.34 2.78 -3.31
N HIS A 337 12.30 3.12 -4.15
CA HIS A 337 13.16 4.29 -3.97
C HIS A 337 13.24 5.11 -5.25
N HIS A 338 13.58 6.39 -5.13
CA HIS A 338 13.72 7.25 -6.29
C HIS A 338 14.78 6.73 -7.26
N HIS A 339 14.39 6.59 -8.52
CA HIS A 339 15.26 6.44 -9.65
C HIS A 339 15.55 7.79 -10.29
N ARG A 340 16.82 8.11 -10.48
CA ARG A 340 17.25 9.35 -11.10
C ARG A 340 17.98 9.05 -12.41
N PRO A 341 17.38 9.36 -13.57
CA PRO A 341 18.04 9.17 -14.85
C PRO A 341 19.17 10.19 -15.05
N VAL A 342 20.01 9.92 -16.06
CA VAL A 342 20.95 10.91 -16.61
C VAL A 342 20.15 12.10 -17.13
N GLY A 343 20.55 13.32 -16.78
CA GLY A 343 19.84 14.52 -17.22
C GLY A 343 20.00 15.72 -16.28
N PRO A 344 19.37 16.85 -16.62
CA PRO A 344 19.38 18.06 -15.79
C PRO A 344 18.74 17.82 -14.42
N ASN A 345 19.37 18.32 -13.36
CA ASN A 345 18.85 18.14 -12.00
C ASN A 345 17.51 18.83 -11.79
N LYS A 346 17.31 20.01 -12.39
CA LYS A 346 16.03 20.75 -12.34
C LYS A 346 14.83 19.99 -12.93
N GLU A 347 15.07 18.96 -13.74
CA GLU A 347 14.02 18.11 -14.36
C GLU A 347 13.76 16.83 -13.54
N ALA A 348 14.47 16.67 -12.43
CA ALA A 348 14.36 15.49 -11.57
C ALA A 348 13.00 15.41 -10.86
N SER A 349 12.28 16.51 -10.67
CA SER A 349 10.92 16.52 -10.14
C SER A 349 10.19 17.80 -10.54
N ASP A 350 8.87 17.67 -10.71
CA ASP A 350 7.94 18.79 -10.93
C ASP A 350 7.56 19.50 -9.61
N ILE A 351 8.13 19.06 -8.48
CA ILE A 351 7.93 19.63 -7.14
C ILE A 351 9.28 20.14 -6.60
N GLY A 352 9.35 21.45 -6.34
CA GLY A 352 10.52 22.09 -5.72
C GLY A 352 11.69 22.37 -6.68
N ASN A 353 12.76 22.97 -6.14
CA ASN A 353 13.97 23.29 -6.90
C ASN A 353 15.09 22.28 -6.58
N HIS A 354 15.66 21.68 -7.63
CA HIS A 354 16.69 20.64 -7.56
C HIS A 354 18.06 21.10 -8.09
N GLY A 355 18.20 22.40 -8.37
CA GLY A 355 19.42 23.04 -8.84
C GLY A 355 19.70 22.87 -10.34
N ASP A 356 20.65 23.65 -10.84
CA ASP A 356 20.97 23.76 -12.28
C ASP A 356 22.03 22.75 -12.78
N GLY A 357 22.42 21.79 -11.94
CA GLY A 357 23.42 20.79 -12.28
C GLY A 357 22.96 19.76 -13.32
N PHE A 358 23.88 18.91 -13.77
CA PHE A 358 23.61 17.79 -14.68
C PHE A 358 24.10 16.48 -14.07
N ARG A 359 23.23 15.47 -14.02
CA ARG A 359 23.57 14.13 -13.55
C ARG A 359 24.12 13.30 -14.70
N THR A 360 25.39 12.91 -14.60
CA THR A 360 26.10 12.16 -15.64
C THR A 360 25.91 10.65 -15.55
N LYS A 361 25.46 10.14 -14.39
CA LYS A 361 25.21 8.70 -14.16
C LYS A 361 23.83 8.51 -13.54
N ALA A 362 23.05 7.60 -14.11
CA ALA A 362 21.78 7.20 -13.53
C ALA A 362 22.00 6.39 -12.24
N GLN A 363 21.09 6.52 -11.28
CA GLN A 363 21.16 5.80 -10.01
C GLN A 363 19.76 5.55 -9.44
N THR A 364 19.63 4.49 -8.66
CA THR A 364 18.45 4.24 -7.81
C THR A 364 18.91 4.16 -6.37
N ASP A 365 18.33 4.99 -5.49
CA ASP A 365 18.75 5.04 -4.09
C ASP A 365 18.50 3.71 -3.38
N MET A 366 19.42 3.26 -2.53
CA MET A 366 19.27 2.12 -1.61
C MET A 366 18.81 0.78 -2.25
N VAL A 367 18.77 0.67 -3.57
CA VAL A 367 18.43 -0.55 -4.32
C VAL A 367 19.70 -1.13 -4.93
N ARG A 368 20.07 -2.36 -4.53
CA ARG A 368 21.27 -3.03 -5.03
C ARG A 368 21.14 -3.40 -6.51
N TRP A 369 20.13 -4.21 -6.85
CA TRP A 369 19.88 -4.69 -8.21
C TRP A 369 18.66 -4.01 -8.80
N SER A 370 18.82 -2.73 -9.14
CA SER A 370 17.81 -1.90 -9.79
C SER A 370 17.31 -2.55 -11.09
N VAL A 371 15.98 -2.65 -11.26
CA VAL A 371 15.39 -3.14 -12.51
C VAL A 371 15.75 -2.20 -13.66
N ARG A 372 15.62 -0.88 -13.46
CA ARG A 372 15.89 0.11 -14.52
C ARG A 372 17.35 0.10 -14.98
N LEU A 373 18.30 -0.02 -14.04
CA LEU A 373 19.73 -0.02 -14.37
C LEU A 373 20.22 -1.38 -14.88
N ASN A 374 19.45 -2.45 -14.65
CA ASN A 374 19.70 -3.78 -15.22
C ASN A 374 18.80 -4.11 -16.41
N ALA A 375 18.12 -3.13 -17.01
CA ALA A 375 17.16 -3.36 -18.08
C ALA A 375 17.75 -4.14 -19.27
N GLU A 376 18.99 -3.81 -19.67
CA GLU A 376 19.69 -4.52 -20.75
C GLU A 376 19.97 -5.99 -20.40
N ALA A 377 20.41 -6.26 -19.17
CA ALA A 377 20.66 -7.63 -18.71
C ALA A 377 19.38 -8.46 -18.70
N LEU A 378 18.26 -7.87 -18.25
CA LEU A 378 16.94 -8.48 -18.20
C LEU A 378 16.36 -8.72 -19.60
N LEU A 379 16.46 -7.75 -20.52
CA LEU A 379 16.04 -7.88 -21.92
C LEU A 379 16.76 -9.02 -22.64
N ASN A 380 18.05 -9.19 -22.34
CA ASN A 380 18.87 -10.26 -22.91
C ASN A 380 18.71 -11.61 -22.19
N GLY A 381 17.90 -11.69 -21.14
CA GLY A 381 17.69 -12.92 -20.35
C GLY A 381 18.95 -13.37 -19.60
N THR A 382 19.86 -12.46 -19.28
CA THR A 382 21.12 -12.75 -18.57
C THR A 382 20.98 -12.51 -17.08
N ALA A 383 21.75 -13.24 -16.27
CA ALA A 383 21.79 -13.09 -14.82
C ALA A 383 23.00 -12.27 -14.31
N ASN A 384 23.71 -11.58 -15.22
CA ASN A 384 24.88 -10.77 -14.86
C ASN A 384 24.44 -9.36 -14.45
N TYR A 385 23.81 -9.27 -13.27
CA TYR A 385 23.29 -8.00 -12.77
C TYR A 385 24.39 -7.14 -12.17
N THR A 386 24.33 -5.84 -12.45
CA THR A 386 25.16 -4.83 -11.83
C THR A 386 24.59 -4.49 -10.46
N ASP A 387 25.40 -4.71 -9.42
CA ASP A 387 25.16 -4.19 -8.09
C ASP A 387 25.64 -2.74 -8.00
N GLN A 388 24.73 -1.83 -7.67
CA GLN A 388 25.07 -0.42 -7.43
C GLN A 388 25.85 -0.22 -6.12
N TYR A 389 25.65 -1.12 -5.17
CA TYR A 389 26.13 -1.04 -3.79
C TYR A 389 26.73 -2.39 -3.37
N PRO A 390 27.80 -2.85 -4.02
CA PRO A 390 28.49 -4.07 -3.62
C PRO A 390 29.08 -3.92 -2.21
N ASP A 391 29.10 -5.01 -1.45
CA ASP A 391 29.62 -5.02 -0.08
C ASP A 391 31.11 -4.65 -0.07
N THR A 392 31.54 -3.95 0.98
CA THR A 392 32.95 -3.64 1.18
C THR A 392 33.71 -4.93 1.53
N GLN A 393 34.83 -5.17 0.85
CA GLN A 393 35.65 -6.39 1.04
C GLN A 393 36.45 -6.37 2.34
#